data_AF-A0A1Q7E4N1-F1
#
_entry.id   AF-A0A1Q7E4N1-F1
#
_cell.length_a   1.000
_cell.length_b   1.000
_cell.length_c   1.000
_cell.angle_alpha   90.00
_cell.angle_beta   90.00
_cell.angle_gamma   90.00
#
_symmetry.space_group_name_H-M   'P 1'
#
loop_
_entity.id
_entity.type
_entity.pdbx_description
1 polymer ?
#
loop_
_entity_poly.entity_id
_entity_poly.type
_entity_poly.pdbx_seq_one_letter_code
_entity_poly.pdbx_strand_id
1 'polypeptide(L)'
;MATATGLETMLIALTAGCTLENLWRAEAERLRAELHRCLLPVEVLFFAIAGAGLHPQAFGSRGGGAAGQLWPWILLIIGLRIWSLRVGFRWAGRHPLVTGDLARYGWMGLVSQAGTALGLAQLARRAFPEWGVSLQALIVAMIGVHEVVGPMWFRRALVRVGEVTEGEHLATTPQTDGSAVAAAGSGL
;
A
#
# COMPACT_ATOMS: atom_id res chain seq x y z
N MET A 1 -3.29 -9.71 26.62
CA MET A 1 -2.01 -9.22 27.17
C MET A 1 -1.31 -8.16 26.32
N ALA A 2 -1.68 -7.91 25.05
CA ALA A 2 -1.06 -6.85 24.21
C ALA A 2 -1.61 -5.43 24.46
N THR A 3 -2.65 -5.26 25.28
CA THR A 3 -3.30 -3.97 25.55
C THR A 3 -2.69 -3.19 26.72
N ALA A 4 -1.69 -3.74 27.42
CA ALA A 4 -1.17 -3.16 28.66
C ALA A 4 -0.03 -2.15 28.50
N THR A 5 0.65 -2.09 27.34
CA THR A 5 1.87 -1.28 27.17
C THR A 5 1.64 0.05 26.43
N GLY A 6 0.43 0.33 25.92
CA GLY A 6 0.19 1.47 25.04
C GLY A 6 0.97 1.44 23.71
N LEU A 7 1.74 0.36 23.47
CA LEU A 7 2.47 0.14 22.24
C LEU A 7 1.47 -0.30 21.18
N GLU A 8 1.48 0.37 20.03
CA GLU A 8 0.62 0.01 18.91
C GLU A 8 0.89 -1.43 18.49
N THR A 9 -0.15 -2.24 18.33
CA THR A 9 -0.06 -3.65 17.94
C THR A 9 0.78 -3.85 16.66
N MET A 10 0.76 -2.89 15.73
CA MET A 10 1.58 -2.96 14.52
C MET A 10 3.08 -2.84 14.82
N LEU A 11 3.49 -1.98 15.77
CA LEU A 11 4.89 -1.88 16.20
C LEU A 11 5.37 -3.16 16.89
N ILE A 12 4.51 -3.79 17.71
CA ILE A 12 4.83 -5.09 18.32
C ILE A 12 5.03 -6.15 17.23
N ALA A 13 4.10 -6.22 16.27
CA ALA A 13 4.19 -7.19 15.18
C ALA A 13 5.42 -6.96 14.29
N LEU A 14 5.73 -5.70 13.95
CA LEU A 14 6.88 -5.32 13.16
C LEU A 14 8.20 -5.66 13.87
N THR A 15 8.33 -5.28 15.14
CA THR A 15 9.55 -5.57 15.92
C THR A 15 9.75 -7.07 16.13
N ALA A 16 8.67 -7.83 16.35
CA ALA A 16 8.72 -9.29 16.41
C ALA A 16 9.20 -9.89 15.07
N GLY A 17 8.67 -9.43 13.95
CA GLY A 17 9.09 -9.85 12.61
C GLY A 17 10.57 -9.54 12.33
N CYS A 18 11.01 -8.31 12.64
CA CYS A 18 12.42 -7.92 12.51
C CYS A 18 13.34 -8.76 13.41
N THR A 19 12.92 -9.04 14.65
CA THR A 19 13.69 -9.87 15.58
C THR A 19 13.80 -11.31 15.07
N LEU A 20 12.70 -11.87 14.58
CA LEU A 20 12.65 -13.21 14.02
C LEU A 20 13.54 -13.35 12.78
N GLU A 21 13.46 -12.41 11.84
CA GLU A 21 14.27 -12.41 10.62
C GLU A 21 15.78 -12.28 10.91
N ASN A 22 16.13 -11.50 11.93
CA ASN A 22 17.53 -11.24 12.29
C ASN A 22 18.16 -12.39 13.12
N LEU A 23 17.39 -13.08 13.95
CA LEU A 23 17.92 -14.10 14.87
C LEU A 23 17.64 -15.55 14.42
N TRP A 24 16.52 -15.79 13.73
CA TRP A 24 16.00 -17.12 13.41
C TRP A 24 15.49 -17.18 11.96
N ARG A 25 16.41 -16.96 11.02
CA ARG A 25 16.11 -16.88 9.57
C ARG A 25 15.38 -18.12 9.02
N ALA A 26 15.70 -19.32 9.49
CA ALA A 26 15.07 -20.55 8.99
C ALA A 26 13.60 -20.66 9.44
N GLU A 27 13.31 -20.28 10.68
CA GLU A 27 11.98 -20.21 11.24
C GLU A 27 11.17 -19.06 10.63
N ALA A 28 11.83 -17.92 10.36
CA ALA A 28 11.24 -16.78 9.67
C ALA A 28 10.74 -17.17 8.27
N GLU A 29 11.54 -17.93 7.51
CA GLU A 29 11.17 -18.38 6.17
C GLU A 29 9.96 -19.33 6.20
N ARG A 30 9.93 -20.28 7.15
CA ARG A 30 8.79 -21.17 7.36
C ARG A 30 7.53 -20.41 7.73
N LEU A 31 7.65 -19.49 8.69
CA LEU A 31 6.53 -18.65 9.12
C LEU A 31 6.03 -17.78 7.96
N ARG A 32 6.93 -17.18 7.18
CA ARG A 32 6.61 -16.36 6.01
C ARG A 32 5.84 -17.16 4.97
N ALA A 33 6.25 -18.40 4.68
CA ALA A 33 5.57 -19.26 3.72
C ALA A 33 4.11 -19.57 4.14
N GLU A 34 3.89 -19.88 5.42
CA GLU A 34 2.55 -20.13 5.96
C GLU A 34 1.72 -18.83 6.02
N LEU A 35 2.31 -17.73 6.48
CA LEU A 35 1.66 -16.43 6.50
C LEU A 35 1.24 -15.97 5.11
N HIS A 36 2.07 -16.18 4.09
CA HIS A 36 1.75 -15.76 2.73
C HIS A 36 0.47 -16.41 2.20
N ARG A 37 0.26 -17.70 2.52
CA ARG A 37 -0.98 -18.43 2.17
C ARG A 37 -2.21 -17.88 2.88
N CYS A 38 -2.06 -17.51 4.15
CA CYS A 38 -3.14 -16.94 4.96
C CYS A 38 -3.42 -15.47 4.64
N LEU A 39 -2.41 -14.73 4.19
CA LEU A 39 -2.48 -13.29 3.98
C LEU A 39 -3.16 -12.95 2.65
N LEU A 40 -2.95 -13.76 1.60
CA LEU A 40 -3.55 -13.52 0.28
C LEU A 40 -5.08 -13.31 0.34
N PRO A 41 -5.87 -14.21 0.96
CA PRO A 41 -7.31 -14.02 1.08
C PRO A 41 -7.70 -12.79 1.91
N VAL A 42 -6.91 -12.50 2.97
CA VAL A 42 -7.14 -11.34 3.84
C VAL A 42 -6.88 -10.03 3.09
N GLU A 43 -5.81 -9.97 2.29
CA GLU A 43 -5.49 -8.82 1.44
C GLU A 43 -6.58 -8.59 0.41
N VAL A 44 -7.03 -9.63 -0.29
CA VAL A 44 -8.11 -9.52 -1.28
C VAL A 44 -9.40 -9.01 -0.63
N LEU A 45 -9.80 -9.57 0.52
CA LEU A 45 -10.98 -9.13 1.24
C LEU A 45 -10.83 -7.70 1.76
N PHE A 46 -9.67 -7.35 2.31
CA PHE A 46 -9.36 -6.01 2.79
C PHE A 46 -9.45 -4.98 1.67
N PHE A 47 -8.80 -5.22 0.52
CA PHE A 47 -8.85 -4.33 -0.63
C PHE A 47 -10.25 -4.24 -1.23
N ALA A 48 -11.01 -5.33 -1.26
CA ALA A 48 -12.39 -5.32 -1.72
C ALA A 48 -13.29 -4.44 -0.82
N ILE A 49 -13.18 -4.59 0.51
CA ILE A 49 -13.95 -3.78 1.47
C ILE A 49 -13.49 -2.32 1.45
N ALA A 50 -12.18 -2.08 1.47
CA ALA A 50 -11.62 -0.73 1.40
C ALA A 50 -12.05 -0.03 0.11
N GLY A 51 -11.99 -0.72 -1.03
CA GLY A 51 -12.44 -0.24 -2.33
C GLY A 51 -13.95 0.02 -2.38
N ALA A 52 -14.78 -0.86 -1.80
CA ALA A 52 -16.23 -0.66 -1.71
C ALA A 52 -16.61 0.54 -0.84
N GLY A 53 -15.79 0.88 0.15
CA GLY A 53 -15.94 2.08 0.98
C GLY A 53 -15.50 3.38 0.30
N LEU A 54 -14.85 3.32 -0.87
CA LEU A 54 -14.49 4.51 -1.65
C LEU A 54 -15.73 5.08 -2.32
N HIS A 55 -16.22 6.17 -1.77
CA HIS A 55 -17.35 6.91 -2.31
C HIS A 55 -16.86 8.04 -3.24
N PRO A 56 -16.94 7.88 -4.58
CA PRO A 56 -16.48 8.90 -5.54
C PRO A 56 -17.26 10.22 -5.42
N GLN A 57 -18.40 10.22 -4.72
CA GLN A 57 -19.16 11.42 -4.38
C GLN A 57 -18.39 12.45 -3.53
N ALA A 58 -17.25 12.09 -2.92
CA ALA A 58 -16.35 13.07 -2.28
C ALA A 58 -15.60 13.97 -3.29
N PHE A 59 -15.47 13.55 -4.56
CA PHE A 59 -14.74 14.26 -5.61
C PHE A 59 -15.66 14.93 -6.65
N GLY A 60 -16.94 14.57 -6.68
CA GLY A 60 -17.90 15.09 -7.65
C GLY A 60 -18.53 16.41 -7.19
N SER A 61 -18.32 17.48 -7.96
CA SER A 61 -19.01 18.78 -7.86
C SER A 61 -20.55 18.72 -8.06
N ARG A 62 -21.11 17.52 -8.21
CA ARG A 62 -22.51 17.26 -8.56
C ARG A 62 -23.38 16.89 -7.35
N GLY A 63 -22.80 16.79 -6.16
CA GLY A 63 -23.55 16.71 -4.89
C GLY A 63 -23.42 18.04 -4.16
N GLY A 64 -24.46 18.89 -4.22
CA GLY A 64 -24.53 20.18 -3.52
C GLY A 64 -24.65 20.03 -1.99
N GLY A 65 -23.71 19.34 -1.35
CA GLY A 65 -23.59 19.18 0.09
C GLY A 65 -22.20 19.56 0.59
N ALA A 66 -22.04 19.66 1.91
CA ALA A 66 -20.80 20.11 2.59
C ALA A 66 -19.51 19.39 2.14
N ALA A 67 -19.60 18.16 1.61
CA ALA A 67 -18.47 17.40 1.10
C ALA A 67 -17.85 18.00 -0.20
N GLY A 68 -18.66 18.63 -1.05
CA GLY A 68 -18.20 19.26 -2.30
C GLY A 68 -17.35 20.52 -2.08
N GLN A 69 -17.30 21.07 -0.86
CA GLN A 69 -16.47 22.24 -0.53
C GLN A 69 -15.06 21.83 -0.04
N LEU A 70 -14.86 20.56 0.34
CA LEU A 70 -13.63 20.11 1.00
C LEU A 70 -12.54 19.63 0.03
N TRP A 71 -12.86 19.42 -1.26
CA TRP A 71 -11.90 18.94 -2.25
C TRP A 71 -10.61 19.78 -2.38
N PRO A 72 -10.63 21.14 -2.30
CA PRO A 72 -9.40 21.92 -2.39
C PRO A 72 -8.50 21.65 -1.19
N TRP A 73 -9.10 21.48 -0.01
CA TRP A 73 -8.38 21.16 1.23
C TRP A 73 -7.76 19.76 1.18
N ILE A 74 -8.49 18.77 0.63
CA ILE A 74 -7.97 17.42 0.41
C ILE A 74 -6.73 17.48 -0.49
N LEU A 75 -6.82 18.13 -1.64
CA LEU A 75 -5.69 18.26 -2.57
C LEU A 75 -4.53 19.04 -1.98
N LEU A 76 -4.81 20.12 -1.23
CA LEU A 76 -3.79 20.90 -0.55
C LEU A 76 -3.02 20.05 0.45
N ILE A 77 -3.71 19.29 1.30
CA ILE A 77 -3.07 18.44 2.33
C ILE A 77 -2.29 17.30 1.68
N ILE A 78 -2.85 16.64 0.65
CA ILE A 78 -2.15 15.61 -0.12
C ILE A 78 -0.87 16.19 -0.75
N GLY A 79 -0.99 17.34 -1.41
CA GLY A 79 0.13 18.03 -2.06
C GLY A 79 1.22 18.43 -1.07
N LEU A 80 0.83 19.02 0.06
CA LEU A 80 1.75 19.41 1.13
C LEU A 80 2.48 18.19 1.68
N ARG A 81 1.78 17.08 1.91
CA ARG A 81 2.38 15.83 2.40
C ARG A 81 3.37 15.25 1.39
N ILE A 82 3.00 15.14 0.12
CA ILE A 82 3.91 14.67 -0.95
C ILE A 82 5.13 15.56 -1.05
N TRP A 83 4.95 16.88 -1.02
CA TRP A 83 6.06 17.84 -1.06
C TRP A 83 6.99 17.67 0.14
N SER A 84 6.42 17.53 1.34
CA SER A 84 7.16 17.33 2.58
C SER A 84 7.98 16.05 2.56
N LEU A 85 7.41 14.94 2.08
CA LEU A 85 8.14 13.67 1.88
C LEU A 85 9.30 13.86 0.90
N ARG A 86 9.05 14.51 -0.24
CA ARG A 86 10.07 14.74 -1.26
C ARG A 86 11.22 15.59 -0.73
N VAL A 87 10.93 16.67 0.00
CA VAL A 87 11.95 17.52 0.63
C VAL A 87 12.70 16.73 1.70
N GLY A 88 12.01 15.97 2.54
CA GLY A 88 12.60 15.13 3.58
C GLY A 88 13.60 14.12 3.03
N PHE A 89 13.26 13.40 1.95
CA PHE A 89 14.18 12.46 1.30
C PHE A 89 15.37 13.16 0.63
N ARG A 90 15.16 14.32 0.01
CA ARG A 90 16.28 15.10 -0.55
C ARG A 90 17.22 15.62 0.53
N TRP A 91 16.68 15.98 1.69
CA TRP A 91 17.47 16.38 2.84
C TRP A 91 18.23 15.19 3.44
N ALA A 92 17.57 14.03 3.58
CA ALA A 92 18.20 12.79 4.02
C ALA A 92 19.35 12.35 3.10
N GLY A 93 19.22 12.61 1.78
CA GLY A 93 20.27 12.38 0.78
C GLY A 93 21.56 13.18 0.97
N ARG A 94 21.61 14.12 1.93
CA ARG A 94 22.87 14.77 2.35
C ARG A 94 23.73 13.85 3.21
N HIS A 95 23.15 12.81 3.78
CA HIS A 95 23.86 11.84 4.62
C HIS A 95 24.58 10.80 3.76
N PRO A 96 25.85 10.47 4.03
CA PRO A 96 26.64 9.53 3.20
C PRO A 96 26.04 8.13 3.06
N LEU A 97 25.26 7.69 4.06
CA LEU A 97 24.60 6.37 4.04
C LEU A 97 23.36 6.30 3.13
N VAL A 98 22.86 7.43 2.62
CA VAL A 98 21.66 7.45 1.79
C VAL A 98 22.06 7.47 0.32
N THR A 99 21.67 6.43 -0.43
CA THR A 99 21.93 6.36 -1.86
C THR A 99 21.19 7.46 -2.63
N GLY A 100 21.76 7.89 -3.75
CA GLY A 100 21.14 8.93 -4.60
C GLY A 100 19.75 8.55 -5.09
N ASP A 101 19.53 7.27 -5.37
CA ASP A 101 18.25 6.71 -5.79
C ASP A 101 17.23 6.74 -4.65
N LEU A 102 17.61 6.35 -3.43
CA LEU A 102 16.74 6.44 -2.27
C LEU A 102 16.35 7.89 -1.98
N ALA A 103 17.31 8.83 -2.04
CA ALA A 103 17.05 10.26 -1.86
C ALA A 103 16.12 10.85 -2.93
N ARG A 104 16.13 10.29 -4.15
CA ARG A 104 15.36 10.80 -5.29
C ARG A 104 13.97 10.17 -5.41
N TYR A 105 13.84 8.88 -5.11
CA TYR A 105 12.64 8.08 -5.37
C TYR A 105 12.02 7.45 -4.13
N GLY A 106 12.72 7.37 -2.99
CA GLY A 106 12.22 6.71 -1.78
C GLY A 106 10.90 7.28 -1.24
N TRP A 107 10.68 8.59 -1.40
CA TRP A 107 9.44 9.25 -1.01
C TRP A 107 8.20 8.68 -1.71
N MET A 108 8.34 8.13 -2.93
CA MET A 108 7.24 7.51 -3.68
C MET A 108 6.70 6.25 -2.99
N GLY A 109 7.55 5.53 -2.24
CA GLY A 109 7.13 4.36 -1.46
C GLY A 109 6.40 4.71 -0.17
N LEU A 110 6.54 5.94 0.33
CA LEU A 110 5.83 6.42 1.52
C LEU A 110 4.52 7.15 1.20
N VAL A 111 4.06 7.10 -0.06
CA VAL A 111 2.79 7.71 -0.49
C VAL A 111 1.61 6.91 0.07
N SER A 112 1.63 5.58 -0.06
CA SER A 112 0.60 4.71 0.52
C SER A 112 0.56 4.87 2.04
N GLN A 113 -0.61 4.73 2.64
CA GLN A 113 -0.83 4.81 4.08
C GLN A 113 -1.53 3.56 4.56
N ALA A 114 -0.89 2.78 5.43
CA ALA A 114 -1.49 1.58 6.00
C ALA A 114 -2.44 1.90 7.17
N GLY A 115 -2.94 0.83 7.81
CA GLY A 115 -3.93 0.87 8.91
C GLY A 115 -3.63 1.82 10.07
N THR A 116 -2.36 2.18 10.34
CA THR A 116 -1.99 3.19 11.34
C THR A 116 -2.65 4.54 11.06
N ALA A 117 -2.76 4.96 9.79
CA ALA A 117 -3.40 6.24 9.44
C ALA A 117 -4.91 6.23 9.77
N LEU A 118 -5.58 5.09 9.52
CA LEU A 118 -6.98 4.91 9.88
C LEU A 118 -7.15 4.90 11.41
N GLY A 119 -6.27 4.22 12.15
CA GLY A 119 -6.24 4.23 13.61
C GLY A 119 -6.08 5.64 14.20
N LEU A 120 -5.15 6.43 13.65
CA LEU A 120 -4.96 7.83 14.03
C LEU A 120 -6.17 8.70 13.69
N ALA A 121 -6.85 8.45 12.55
CA ALA A 121 -8.08 9.14 12.20
C ALA A 121 -9.19 8.89 13.23
N GLN A 122 -9.34 7.64 13.69
CA GLN A 122 -10.30 7.26 14.72
C GLN A 122 -9.96 7.92 16.07
N LEU A 123 -8.68 7.97 16.43
CA LEU A 123 -8.21 8.65 17.63
C LEU A 123 -8.46 10.16 17.57
N ALA A 124 -8.13 10.80 16.45
CA ALA A 124 -8.37 12.23 16.22
C ALA A 124 -9.86 12.57 16.32
N ARG A 125 -10.75 11.75 15.77
CA ARG A 125 -12.20 11.94 15.91
C ARG A 125 -12.67 11.89 17.36
N ARG A 126 -12.12 10.98 18.16
CA ARG A 126 -12.44 10.87 19.60
C ARG A 126 -11.90 12.06 20.38
N ALA A 127 -10.70 12.53 20.02
CA ALA A 127 -10.05 13.67 20.66
C ALA A 127 -10.69 15.02 20.31
N PHE A 128 -11.25 15.15 19.10
CA PHE A 128 -11.87 16.40 18.61
C PHE A 128 -13.30 16.16 18.09
N PRO A 129 -14.29 15.95 18.99
CA PRO A 129 -15.65 15.58 18.59
C PRO A 129 -16.35 16.62 17.71
N GLU A 130 -16.14 17.92 17.99
CA GLU A 130 -16.77 19.01 17.23
C GLU A 130 -16.32 19.10 15.77
N TRP A 131 -15.09 18.66 15.49
CA TRP A 131 -14.52 18.62 14.15
C TRP A 131 -14.60 17.21 13.55
N GLY A 132 -15.05 16.23 14.35
CA GLY A 132 -14.80 14.81 14.14
C GLY A 132 -15.41 14.25 12.87
N VAL A 133 -16.61 14.70 12.48
CA VAL A 133 -17.28 14.21 11.27
C VAL A 133 -16.58 14.73 10.00
N SER A 134 -16.26 16.02 9.95
CA SER A 134 -15.58 16.65 8.80
C SER A 134 -14.11 16.21 8.68
N LEU A 135 -13.40 16.12 9.81
CA LEU A 135 -12.00 15.71 9.85
C LEU A 135 -11.83 14.22 9.53
N GLN A 136 -12.68 13.36 10.07
CA GLN A 136 -12.64 11.93 9.74
C GLN A 136 -12.93 11.72 8.25
N ALA A 137 -13.96 12.38 7.70
CA ALA A 137 -14.29 12.28 6.28
C ALA A 137 -13.12 12.74 5.41
N LEU A 138 -12.45 13.84 5.78
CA LEU A 138 -11.26 14.34 5.11
C LEU A 138 -10.11 13.31 5.12
N ILE A 139 -9.79 12.76 6.29
CA ILE A 139 -8.70 11.79 6.44
C ILE A 139 -9.01 10.50 5.69
N VAL A 140 -10.24 9.97 5.78
CA VAL A 140 -10.64 8.75 5.08
C VAL A 140 -10.60 8.96 3.56
N ALA A 141 -11.10 10.08 3.06
CA ALA A 141 -11.02 10.41 1.63
C ALA A 141 -9.56 10.51 1.17
N MET A 142 -8.70 11.15 1.97
CA MET A 142 -7.27 11.24 1.70
C MET A 142 -6.60 9.85 1.69
N ILE A 143 -6.89 8.98 2.65
CA ILE A 143 -6.36 7.60 2.70
C ILE A 143 -6.77 6.85 1.43
N GLY A 144 -8.04 6.96 1.03
CA GLY A 144 -8.53 6.34 -0.20
C GLY A 144 -7.75 6.74 -1.46
N VAL A 145 -7.40 8.03 -1.59
CA VAL A 145 -6.55 8.49 -2.71
C VAL A 145 -5.15 7.86 -2.62
N HIS A 146 -4.55 7.85 -1.44
CA HIS A 146 -3.20 7.31 -1.25
C HIS A 146 -3.12 5.80 -1.45
N GLU A 147 -4.17 5.04 -1.13
CA GLU A 147 -4.23 3.60 -1.36
C GLU A 147 -4.29 3.26 -2.86
N VAL A 148 -4.94 4.09 -3.67
CA VAL A 148 -4.97 3.90 -5.14
C VAL A 148 -3.68 4.38 -5.79
N VAL A 149 -3.19 5.56 -5.41
CA VAL A 149 -2.02 6.20 -6.04
C VAL A 149 -0.71 5.60 -5.55
N GLY A 150 -0.66 5.17 -4.29
CA GLY A 150 0.53 4.65 -3.61
C GLY A 150 1.20 3.49 -4.34
N PRO A 151 0.49 2.38 -4.66
CA PRO A 151 1.05 1.25 -5.40
C PRO A 151 1.60 1.66 -6.77
N MET A 152 0.93 2.58 -7.47
CA MET A 152 1.39 3.07 -8.78
C MET A 152 2.71 3.84 -8.66
N TRP A 153 2.88 4.62 -7.59
CA TRP A 153 4.09 5.41 -7.36
C TRP A 153 5.21 4.54 -6.81
N PHE A 154 4.89 3.57 -5.96
CA PHE A 154 5.84 2.56 -5.48
C PHE A 154 6.40 1.73 -6.63
N ARG A 155 5.55 1.16 -7.51
CA ARG A 155 6.02 0.44 -8.71
C ARG A 155 6.91 1.34 -9.59
N ARG A 156 6.51 2.59 -9.80
CA ARG A 156 7.32 3.57 -10.55
C ARG A 156 8.66 3.89 -9.89
N ALA A 157 8.75 3.81 -8.57
CA ALA A 157 10.02 3.96 -7.86
C ALA A 157 10.92 2.76 -8.16
N LEU A 158 10.40 1.54 -7.98
CA LEU A 158 11.13 0.30 -8.22
C LEU A 158 11.65 0.19 -9.66
N VAL A 159 10.81 0.50 -10.65
CA VAL A 159 11.21 0.54 -12.06
C VAL A 159 12.32 1.57 -12.30
N ARG A 160 12.26 2.74 -11.66
CA ARG A 160 13.28 3.78 -11.84
C ARG A 160 14.62 3.45 -11.19
N VAL A 161 14.63 2.63 -10.15
CA VAL A 161 15.86 2.16 -9.50
C VAL A 161 16.36 0.83 -10.06
N GLY A 162 15.65 0.26 -11.05
CA GLY A 162 16.04 -0.98 -11.72
C GLY A 162 15.75 -2.26 -10.93
N GLU A 163 14.92 -2.20 -9.88
CA GLU A 163 14.56 -3.36 -9.06
C GLU A 163 13.42 -4.20 -9.65
N VAL A 164 12.77 -3.71 -10.72
CA VAL A 164 11.75 -4.46 -11.47
C VAL A 164 12.21 -4.59 -12.91
N THR A 165 12.58 -5.81 -13.31
CA THR A 165 12.80 -6.19 -14.71
C THR A 165 11.44 -6.51 -15.34
N GLU A 166 11.02 -5.77 -16.36
CA GLU A 166 9.70 -5.96 -17.02
C GLU A 166 9.60 -7.26 -17.87
N GLY A 167 10.31 -8.34 -17.53
CA GLY A 167 10.60 -9.45 -18.44
C GLY A 167 10.29 -10.88 -18.02
N GLU A 168 9.80 -11.20 -16.81
CA GLU A 168 9.76 -12.62 -16.35
C GLU A 168 8.37 -13.26 -16.20
N HIS A 169 7.26 -12.54 -16.43
CA HIS A 169 5.91 -13.10 -16.22
C HIS A 169 5.05 -13.33 -17.48
N LEU A 170 5.62 -13.22 -18.70
CA LEU A 170 4.90 -13.46 -19.95
C LEU A 170 5.40 -14.66 -20.79
N ALA A 171 6.27 -15.52 -20.24
CA ALA A 171 6.88 -16.63 -20.99
C ALA A 171 6.77 -18.00 -20.30
N THR A 172 5.60 -18.34 -19.77
CA THR A 172 5.26 -19.74 -19.44
C THR A 172 3.75 -19.97 -19.56
N THR A 173 3.21 -19.65 -20.74
CA THR A 173 2.07 -20.43 -21.23
C THR A 173 2.66 -21.73 -21.75
N PRO A 174 2.27 -22.92 -21.25
CA PRO A 174 2.71 -24.17 -21.84
C PRO A 174 2.16 -24.20 -23.28
N GLN A 175 3.04 -24.02 -24.25
CA GLN A 175 2.77 -24.33 -25.65
C GLN A 175 2.47 -25.82 -25.68
N THR A 176 1.18 -26.15 -25.74
CA THR A 176 0.75 -27.54 -25.91
C THR A 176 1.00 -27.85 -27.37
N ASP A 177 2.16 -28.43 -27.66
CA ASP A 177 2.49 -28.93 -28.98
C ASP A 177 1.45 -29.97 -29.38
N GLY A 178 0.53 -29.56 -30.26
CA GLY A 178 -0.50 -30.39 -30.86
C GLY A 178 0.08 -31.37 -31.88
N SER A 179 0.94 -32.28 -31.43
CA SER A 179 1.48 -33.37 -32.25
C SER A 179 1.40 -34.70 -31.53
N ALA A 180 0.19 -35.23 -31.34
CA ALA A 180 -0.06 -36.68 -31.19
C ALA A 180 -1.55 -37.03 -31.00
N VAL A 181 -2.44 -36.75 -31.96
CA VAL A 181 -3.68 -37.54 -32.11
C VAL A 181 -4.09 -37.60 -33.58
N ALA A 182 -4.28 -38.83 -34.09
CA ALA A 182 -4.98 -39.22 -35.32
C ALA A 182 -4.25 -39.15 -36.68
N ALA A 183 -3.21 -39.97 -36.83
CA ALA A 183 -2.87 -40.59 -38.12
C ALA A 183 -2.54 -42.08 -37.90
N ALA A 184 -3.53 -42.86 -37.48
CA ALA A 184 -3.48 -44.32 -37.47
C ALA A 184 -4.92 -44.86 -37.54
N GLY A 185 -5.43 -44.93 -38.76
CA GLY A 185 -6.75 -45.47 -39.10
C GLY A 185 -6.72 -45.98 -40.53
N SER A 186 -6.16 -47.18 -40.70
CA SER A 186 -6.23 -48.01 -41.90
C SER A 186 -7.66 -48.50 -42.16
N GLY A 187 -8.12 -48.48 -43.41
CA GLY A 187 -9.22 -49.34 -43.85
C GLY A 187 -10.04 -48.83 -45.03
N LEU A 188 -9.77 -49.43 -46.20
CA LEU A 188 -10.55 -49.47 -47.46
C LEU A 188 -10.45 -48.28 -48.41
#